data_AF-V4AYH8-F1
#
_entry.id   AF-V4AYH8-F1
#
_cell.length_a   1.000
_cell.length_b   1.000
_cell.length_c   1.000
_cell.angle_alpha   90.00
_cell.angle_beta   90.00
_cell.angle_gamma   90.00
#
_symmetry.space_group_name_H-M   'P 1'
#
loop_
_entity.id
_entity.type
_entity.pdbx_description
1 polymer ?
#
loop_
_entity_poly.entity_id
_entity_poly.type
_entity_poly.pdbx_seq_one_letter_code
_entity_poly.pdbx_strand_id
1 'polypeptide(L)'
;MSTSSRRPSLPPMPDLNHLTEDERLVIENVLQRQKEEEEKEQDMIRQMKDEFENYQQSVLKLNEETLKNLPEDIGAVCQVCHKTKFADGVGHSCHYCNTKSCARCGGRITIKGPTNKDQVSVVWSCNLCRKKQEILAKTGAWYH
;
A
#
# COMPACT_ATOMS: atom_id res chain seq x y z
N MET A 1 0.95 -11.31 -11.44
CA MET A 1 1.89 -12.02 -10.55
C MET A 1 1.67 -11.50 -9.13
N SER A 2 0.92 -12.25 -8.32
CA SER A 2 0.58 -11.88 -6.95
C SER A 2 1.75 -12.24 -6.05
N THR A 3 2.62 -11.27 -5.76
CA THR A 3 3.65 -11.43 -4.73
C THR A 3 2.96 -11.40 -3.37
N SER A 4 2.50 -12.56 -2.92
CA SER A 4 2.03 -12.74 -1.55
C SER A 4 3.25 -12.55 -0.64
N SER A 5 3.41 -11.35 -0.09
CA SER A 5 4.42 -11.06 0.94
C SER A 5 4.03 -11.89 2.16
N ARG A 6 4.66 -13.07 2.29
CA ARG A 6 4.55 -13.91 3.46
C ARG A 6 5.48 -13.31 4.51
N ARG A 7 4.90 -12.67 5.53
CA ARG A 7 5.59 -12.54 6.81
C ARG A 7 6.10 -13.94 7.21
N PRO A 8 7.36 -14.07 7.68
CA PRO A 8 7.83 -15.32 8.26
C PRO A 8 6.81 -15.77 9.31
N SER A 9 6.39 -17.04 9.25
CA SER A 9 5.61 -17.64 10.32
C SER A 9 6.39 -17.49 11.62
N LEU A 10 5.70 -17.11 12.70
CA LEU A 10 6.25 -17.03 14.05
C LEU A 10 7.16 -18.24 14.32
N PRO A 11 8.41 -18.02 14.78
CA PRO A 11 9.28 -19.13 15.15
C PRO A 11 8.58 -19.97 16.23
N PRO A 12 8.79 -21.30 16.23
CA PRO A 12 8.24 -22.16 17.27
C PRO A 12 8.70 -21.68 18.64
N MET A 13 7.84 -21.89 19.64
CA MET A 13 8.17 -21.58 21.04
C MET A 13 9.55 -22.14 21.40
N PRO A 14 10.46 -21.33 21.97
CA PRO A 14 11.75 -21.83 22.42
C PRO A 14 11.56 -22.84 23.56
N ASP A 15 12.43 -23.85 23.61
CA ASP A 15 12.45 -24.80 24.72
C ASP A 15 13.03 -24.14 25.99
N LEU A 16 12.24 -24.12 27.06
CA LEU A 16 12.57 -23.47 28.33
C LEU A 16 12.95 -24.46 29.44
N ASN A 17 13.04 -25.77 29.13
CA ASN A 17 13.27 -26.81 30.15
C ASN A 17 14.64 -26.74 30.87
N HIS A 18 15.58 -25.95 30.34
CA HIS A 18 16.91 -25.77 30.92
C HIS A 18 16.99 -24.60 31.93
N LEU A 19 15.90 -23.86 32.09
CA LEU A 19 15.87 -22.63 32.88
C LEU A 19 15.34 -22.90 34.27
N THR A 20 15.78 -22.07 35.22
CA THR A 20 15.10 -21.99 36.52
C THR A 20 13.70 -21.41 36.35
N GLU A 21 12.81 -21.69 37.31
CA GLU A 21 11.43 -21.22 37.26
C GLU A 21 11.34 -19.68 37.17
N ASP A 22 12.22 -18.98 37.88
CA ASP A 22 12.31 -17.51 37.84
C ASP A 22 12.73 -16.99 36.46
N GLU A 23 13.72 -17.63 35.81
CA GLU A 23 14.16 -17.29 34.46
C GLU A 23 13.08 -17.60 33.41
N ARG A 24 12.36 -18.72 33.57
CA ARG A 24 11.24 -19.11 32.70
C ARG A 24 10.12 -18.08 32.73
N LEU A 25 9.74 -17.63 33.93
CA LEU A 25 8.71 -16.60 34.12
C LEU A 25 9.06 -15.27 33.44
N VAL A 26 10.33 -14.85 33.46
CA VAL A 26 10.75 -13.63 32.77
C VAL A 26 10.54 -13.75 31.27
N ILE A 27 10.92 -14.88 30.68
CA ILE A 27 10.78 -15.12 29.23
C ILE A 27 9.31 -15.20 28.84
N GLU A 28 8.47 -15.89 29.60
CA GLU A 28 7.02 -15.97 29.33
C GLU A 28 6.36 -14.59 29.34
N ASN A 29 6.73 -13.72 30.27
CA ASN A 29 6.23 -12.34 30.31
C ASN A 29 6.71 -11.48 29.12
N VAL A 30 7.90 -11.75 28.56
CA VAL A 30 8.36 -11.10 27.32
C VAL A 30 7.55 -11.60 26.13
N LEU A 31 7.35 -12.91 26.01
CA LEU A 31 6.61 -13.53 24.91
C LEU A 31 5.13 -13.11 24.91
N GLN A 32 4.52 -13.01 26.08
CA GLN A 32 3.14 -12.53 26.22
C GLN A 32 3.00 -11.09 25.71
N ARG A 33 3.90 -10.18 26.10
CA ARG A 33 3.92 -8.80 25.59
C ARG A 33 4.17 -8.75 24.10
N GLN A 34 5.07 -9.58 23.58
CA GLN A 34 5.31 -9.68 22.14
C GLN A 34 4.03 -10.09 21.40
N LYS A 35 3.34 -11.13 21.89
CA LYS A 35 2.08 -11.61 21.30
C LYS A 35 0.99 -10.53 21.29
N GLU A 36 0.87 -9.76 22.37
CA GLU A 36 -0.08 -8.65 22.45
C GLU A 36 0.23 -7.53 21.45
N GLU A 37 1.51 -7.16 21.29
CA GLU A 37 1.91 -6.16 20.28
C GLU A 37 1.72 -6.68 18.84
N GLU A 38 2.00 -7.95 18.59
CA GLU A 38 1.74 -8.59 17.30
C GLU A 38 0.26 -8.62 16.95
N GLU A 39 -0.62 -8.90 17.92
CA GLU A 39 -2.08 -8.86 17.70
C GLU A 39 -2.56 -7.46 17.33
N LYS A 40 -2.11 -6.43 18.06
CA LYS A 40 -2.39 -5.02 17.73
C LYS A 40 -1.90 -4.66 16.32
N GLU A 41 -0.70 -5.10 15.97
CA GLU A 41 -0.14 -4.85 14.65
C GLU A 41 -0.95 -5.55 13.54
N GLN A 42 -1.37 -6.80 13.76
CA GLN A 42 -2.21 -7.54 12.82
C GLN A 42 -3.56 -6.83 12.59
N ASP A 43 -4.19 -6.34 13.64
CA ASP A 43 -5.44 -5.60 13.52
C ASP A 43 -5.26 -4.29 12.74
N MET A 44 -4.18 -3.54 13.00
CA MET A 44 -3.83 -2.36 12.20
C MET A 44 -3.64 -2.72 10.73
N ILE A 45 -2.91 -3.79 10.42
CA ILE A 45 -2.67 -4.24 9.04
C ILE A 45 -3.99 -4.60 8.35
N ARG A 46 -4.90 -5.29 9.03
CA ARG A 46 -6.22 -5.63 8.48
C ARG A 46 -7.02 -4.36 8.16
N GLN A 47 -7.12 -3.43 9.11
CA GLN A 47 -7.83 -2.16 8.89
C GLN A 47 -7.29 -1.39 7.69
N MET A 48 -5.96 -1.28 7.56
CA MET A 48 -5.34 -0.58 6.43
C MET A 48 -5.62 -1.25 5.08
N LYS A 49 -5.67 -2.59 5.05
CA LYS A 49 -6.02 -3.35 3.84
C LYS A 49 -7.49 -3.18 3.48
N ASP A 50 -8.39 -3.26 4.45
CA ASP A 50 -9.83 -3.08 4.23
C ASP A 50 -10.14 -1.67 3.71
N GLU A 51 -9.53 -0.64 4.29
CA GLU A 51 -9.62 0.74 3.78
C GLU A 51 -9.18 0.84 2.32
N PHE A 52 -8.09 0.15 1.96
CA PHE A 52 -7.56 0.19 0.61
C PHE A 52 -8.47 -0.52 -0.39
N GLU A 53 -8.97 -1.70 -0.04
CA GLU A 53 -9.92 -2.45 -0.86
C GLU A 53 -11.21 -1.65 -1.08
N ASN A 54 -11.77 -1.04 -0.03
CA ASN A 54 -12.93 -0.15 -0.13
C ASN A 54 -12.66 1.03 -1.06
N TYR A 55 -11.47 1.65 -0.95
CA TYR A 55 -11.08 2.72 -1.84
C TYR A 55 -10.98 2.25 -3.30
N GLN A 56 -10.38 1.10 -3.55
CA GLN A 56 -10.32 0.49 -4.89
C GLN A 56 -11.72 0.26 -5.47
N GLN A 57 -12.63 -0.33 -4.69
CA GLN A 57 -14.01 -0.57 -5.14
C GLN A 57 -14.76 0.73 -5.43
N SER A 58 -14.57 1.77 -4.62
CA SER A 58 -15.19 3.09 -4.86
C SER A 58 -14.74 3.72 -6.18
N VAL A 59 -13.45 3.56 -6.54
CA VAL A 59 -12.89 4.05 -7.80
C VAL A 59 -13.45 3.26 -8.98
N LEU A 60 -13.54 1.94 -8.87
CA LEU A 60 -14.12 1.08 -9.91
C LEU A 60 -15.59 1.44 -10.19
N LYS A 61 -16.41 1.56 -9.13
CA LYS A 61 -17.82 1.92 -9.26
C LYS A 61 -18.00 3.29 -9.93
N LEU A 62 -17.23 4.29 -9.50
CA LEU A 62 -17.28 5.63 -10.10
C LEU A 62 -16.86 5.62 -11.58
N ASN A 63 -15.89 4.77 -11.93
CA ASN A 63 -15.46 4.59 -13.31
C ASN A 63 -16.57 3.99 -14.17
N GLU A 64 -17.25 2.93 -13.71
CA GLU A 64 -18.36 2.30 -14.43
C GLU A 64 -19.54 3.25 -14.64
N GLU A 65 -19.92 4.01 -13.61
CA GLU A 65 -21.00 5.00 -13.70
C GLU A 65 -20.67 6.12 -14.69
N THR A 66 -19.41 6.54 -14.75
CA THR A 66 -18.98 7.62 -15.64
C THR A 66 -18.90 7.13 -17.09
N LEU A 67 -18.43 5.90 -17.33
CA LEU A 67 -18.35 5.29 -18.66
C LEU A 67 -19.74 5.13 -19.31
N LYS A 68 -20.77 4.77 -18.54
CA LYS A 68 -22.15 4.65 -19.06
C LYS A 68 -22.72 5.98 -19.60
N ASN A 69 -22.20 7.10 -19.12
CA ASN A 69 -22.69 8.44 -19.45
C ASN A 69 -21.72 9.22 -20.35
N LEU A 70 -20.64 8.57 -20.81
CA LEU A 70 -19.61 9.20 -21.62
C LEU A 70 -19.91 8.98 -23.12
N PRO A 71 -20.12 10.05 -23.90
CA PRO A 71 -20.08 9.98 -25.37
C PRO A 71 -18.84 9.22 -25.88
N GLU A 72 -19.00 8.42 -26.94
CA GLU A 72 -17.96 7.55 -27.53
C GLU A 72 -16.67 8.29 -27.94
N ASP A 73 -16.72 9.61 -28.12
CA ASP A 73 -15.62 10.44 -28.65
C ASP A 73 -15.10 11.49 -27.64
N ILE A 74 -14.59 11.03 -26.50
CA ILE A 74 -14.19 11.92 -25.37
C ILE A 74 -12.69 12.12 -25.19
N GLY A 75 -11.87 11.61 -26.12
CA GLY A 75 -10.44 11.88 -26.14
C GLY A 75 -9.73 11.41 -24.86
N ALA A 76 -8.66 12.10 -24.47
CA ALA A 76 -7.83 11.70 -23.33
C ALA A 76 -8.43 12.20 -21.99
N VAL A 77 -9.09 11.31 -21.26
CA VAL A 77 -9.63 11.55 -19.91
C VAL A 77 -8.85 10.82 -18.83
N CYS A 78 -8.98 11.32 -17.59
CA CYS A 78 -8.44 10.69 -16.39
C CYS A 78 -8.97 9.27 -16.20
N GLN A 79 -8.08 8.28 -16.15
CA GLN A 79 -8.43 6.86 -15.97
C GLN A 79 -8.81 6.49 -14.51
N VAL A 80 -8.69 7.45 -13.58
CA VAL A 80 -9.04 7.25 -12.17
C VAL A 80 -10.44 7.78 -11.86
N CYS A 81 -10.91 8.83 -12.55
CA CYS A 81 -12.23 9.40 -12.28
C CYS A 81 -13.14 9.49 -13.50
N HIS A 82 -12.59 9.33 -14.71
CA HIS A 82 -13.24 9.53 -16.02
C HIS A 82 -14.01 10.86 -16.21
N LYS A 83 -13.93 11.78 -15.25
CA LYS A 83 -14.60 13.10 -15.28
C LYS A 83 -13.73 14.19 -15.89
N THR A 84 -12.43 14.13 -15.64
CA THR A 84 -11.50 15.19 -16.06
C THR A 84 -10.93 14.86 -17.43
N LYS A 85 -11.22 15.70 -18.44
CA LYS A 85 -10.51 15.75 -19.71
C LYS A 85 -9.13 16.39 -19.54
N PHE A 86 -8.13 15.88 -20.25
CA PHE A 86 -6.78 16.40 -20.22
C PHE A 86 -6.61 17.54 -21.23
N ALA A 87 -6.14 18.70 -20.76
CA ALA A 87 -5.87 19.85 -21.63
C ALA A 87 -4.69 19.59 -22.58
N ASP A 88 -3.72 18.77 -22.15
CA ASP A 88 -2.54 18.35 -22.91
C ASP A 88 -2.78 17.08 -23.74
N GLY A 89 -3.97 16.49 -23.66
CA GLY A 89 -4.31 15.26 -24.37
C GLY A 89 -3.62 13.99 -23.85
N VAL A 90 -2.89 14.03 -22.72
CA VAL A 90 -2.15 12.86 -22.21
C VAL A 90 -2.35 12.67 -20.71
N GLY A 91 -2.37 13.76 -19.93
CA GLY A 91 -2.41 13.73 -18.47
C GLY A 91 -1.13 13.16 -17.85
N HIS A 92 -1.17 12.87 -16.55
CA HIS A 92 0.02 12.43 -15.81
C HIS A 92 0.08 10.92 -15.63
N SER A 93 1.19 10.32 -16.09
CA SER A 93 1.44 8.87 -15.99
C SER A 93 1.92 8.48 -14.60
N CYS A 94 1.16 7.63 -13.90
CA CYS A 94 1.63 7.04 -12.65
C CYS A 94 2.87 6.18 -12.87
N HIS A 95 3.94 6.44 -12.13
CA HIS A 95 5.20 5.70 -12.18
C HIS A 95 5.03 4.20 -11.86
N TYR A 96 4.08 3.85 -10.99
CA TYR A 96 3.91 2.48 -10.51
C TYR A 96 2.97 1.62 -11.37
N CYS A 97 1.96 2.21 -12.01
CA CYS A 97 0.93 1.46 -12.73
C CYS A 97 0.60 2.01 -14.12
N ASN A 98 1.32 3.05 -14.57
CA ASN A 98 1.14 3.73 -15.87
C ASN A 98 -0.23 4.38 -16.14
N THR A 99 -1.17 4.26 -15.20
CA THR A 99 -2.49 4.91 -15.25
C THR A 99 -2.35 6.41 -15.44
N LYS A 100 -3.07 6.96 -16.42
CA LYS A 100 -3.13 8.40 -16.67
C LYS A 100 -4.12 9.05 -15.73
N SER A 101 -3.66 10.01 -14.93
CA SER A 101 -4.46 10.64 -13.88
C SER A 101 -4.39 12.16 -13.95
N CYS A 102 -5.48 12.82 -13.55
CA CYS A 102 -5.50 14.27 -13.40
C CYS A 102 -4.82 14.69 -12.08
N ALA A 103 -4.57 16.00 -11.91
CA ALA A 103 -3.91 16.54 -10.74
C ALA A 103 -4.64 16.33 -9.40
N ARG A 104 -5.92 15.93 -9.42
CA ARG A 104 -6.69 15.56 -8.21
C ARG A 104 -6.61 14.06 -7.89
N CYS A 105 -6.33 13.23 -8.90
CA CYS A 105 -6.28 11.78 -8.80
C CYS A 105 -4.85 11.23 -8.63
N GLY A 106 -3.86 12.12 -8.51
CA GLY A 106 -2.47 11.79 -8.26
C GLY A 106 -1.70 13.00 -7.76
N GLY A 107 -0.39 12.84 -7.63
CA GLY A 107 0.52 13.92 -7.25
C GLY A 107 1.97 13.58 -7.54
N ARG A 108 2.83 14.60 -7.49
CA ARG A 108 4.29 14.41 -7.55
C ARG A 108 4.79 13.85 -6.23
N ILE A 109 5.63 12.84 -6.31
CA ILE A 109 6.35 12.24 -5.18
C ILE A 109 7.83 12.20 -5.52
N THR A 110 8.63 12.06 -4.47
CA THR A 110 10.07 12.03 -4.57
C THR A 110 10.56 10.63 -4.22
N ILE A 111 11.30 9.98 -5.11
CA ILE A 111 11.88 8.66 -4.88
C ILE A 111 13.42 8.75 -4.89
N LYS A 112 14.06 7.97 -4.03
CA LYS A 112 15.52 7.86 -3.99
C LYS A 112 16.00 6.90 -5.06
N GLY A 113 17.12 7.23 -5.69
CA GLY A 113 17.74 6.41 -6.74
C GLY A 113 18.17 5.03 -6.20
N PRO A 114 18.09 3.97 -7.03
CA PRO A 114 18.43 2.61 -6.61
C PRO A 114 19.93 2.43 -6.30
N THR A 115 20.79 3.21 -6.95
CA THR A 115 22.26 3.08 -6.87
C THR A 115 22.92 4.20 -6.07
N ASN A 116 22.36 5.41 -6.11
CA ASN A 116 22.87 6.56 -5.38
C ASN A 116 21.75 7.17 -4.51
N LYS A 117 21.95 7.15 -3.19
CA LYS A 117 20.99 7.68 -2.21
C LYS A 117 20.80 9.20 -2.31
N ASP A 118 21.76 9.92 -2.89
CA ASP A 118 21.69 11.37 -3.14
C ASP A 118 21.02 11.69 -4.48
N GLN A 119 20.86 10.69 -5.37
CA GLN A 119 20.06 10.87 -6.56
C GLN A 119 18.58 10.83 -6.19
N VAL A 120 17.93 11.96 -6.36
CA VAL A 120 16.52 12.13 -6.05
C VAL A 120 15.75 12.36 -7.34
N SER A 121 14.75 11.53 -7.64
CA SER A 121 13.89 11.72 -8.81
C SER A 121 12.46 12.07 -8.39
N VAL A 122 11.88 13.04 -9.09
CA VAL A 122 10.49 13.45 -8.90
C VAL A 122 9.64 12.73 -9.93
N VAL A 123 8.72 11.89 -9.46
CA VAL A 123 7.84 11.08 -10.29
C VAL A 123 6.38 11.37 -9.96
N TRP A 124 5.46 11.05 -10.88
CA TRP A 124 4.02 11.15 -10.62
C TRP A 124 3.48 9.83 -10.08
N SER A 125 2.57 9.87 -9.11
CA SER A 125 1.90 8.68 -8.58
C SER A 125 0.40 8.94 -8.42
N CYS A 126 -0.43 8.02 -8.89
CA CYS A 126 -1.88 8.08 -8.68
C CYS A 126 -2.22 7.80 -7.20
N ASN A 127 -3.39 8.23 -6.76
CA ASN A 127 -3.80 8.11 -5.35
C ASN A 127 -3.86 6.65 -4.87
N LEU A 128 -4.26 5.73 -5.75
CA LEU A 128 -4.24 4.29 -5.45
C LEU A 128 -2.82 3.80 -5.15
N CYS A 129 -1.86 4.11 -6.01
CA CYS A 129 -0.48 3.71 -5.77
C CYS A 129 0.13 4.44 -4.57
N ARG A 130 -0.21 5.72 -4.32
CA ARG A 130 0.23 6.42 -3.11
C ARG A 130 -0.23 5.71 -1.84
N LYS A 131 -1.51 5.34 -1.72
CA LYS A 131 -2.03 4.58 -0.56
C LYS A 131 -1.40 3.19 -0.48
N LYS A 132 -1.19 2.50 -1.61
CA LYS A 132 -0.48 1.20 -1.63
C LYS A 132 0.96 1.30 -1.12
N GLN A 133 1.71 2.32 -1.53
CA GLN A 133 3.07 2.57 -1.05
C GLN A 133 3.08 2.97 0.43
N GLU A 134 2.09 3.74 0.90
CA GLU A 134 1.92 4.07 2.31
C GLU A 134 1.70 2.81 3.17
N ILE A 135 0.84 1.90 2.72
CA ILE A 135 0.59 0.62 3.39
C ILE A 135 1.87 -0.22 3.40
N LEU A 136 2.56 -0.32 2.27
CA LEU A 136 3.83 -1.06 2.19
C LEU A 136 4.85 -0.52 3.21
N ALA A 137 4.99 0.80 3.32
CA ALA A 137 5.90 1.45 4.25
C ALA A 137 5.51 1.26 5.72
N LYS A 138 4.22 1.43 6.07
CA LYS A 138 3.72 1.33 7.45
C LYS A 138 3.68 -0.11 7.97
N THR A 139 3.42 -1.08 7.11
CA THR A 139 3.29 -2.50 7.50
C THR A 139 4.62 -3.26 7.49
N GLY A 140 5.70 -2.63 7.01
CA GLY A 140 7.01 -3.26 6.89
C GLY A 140 7.07 -4.36 5.82
N ALA A 141 6.03 -4.54 4.99
CA ALA A 141 5.95 -5.63 4.02
C ALA A 141 6.98 -5.52 2.86
N TRP A 142 7.81 -4.47 2.82
CA TRP A 142 8.96 -4.38 1.91
C TRP A 142 10.20 -5.12 2.42
N TYR A 143 10.23 -5.49 3.71
CA TYR A 143 11.39 -6.10 4.36
C TYR A 143 11.36 -7.64 4.33
N HIS A 144 10.18 -8.23 4.17
CA HIS A 144 9.92 -9.67 4.20
C HIS A 144 9.59 -10.23 2.81
#